data_AF-A0AAV0IFB1-F1
#
_entry.id   AF-A0AAV0IFB1-F1
#
_cell.length_a   1.000
_cell.length_b   1.000
_cell.length_c   1.000
_cell.angle_alpha   90.00
_cell.angle_beta   90.00
_cell.angle_gamma   90.00
#
_symmetry.space_group_name_H-M   'P 1'
#
loop_
_entity.id
_entity.type
_entity.pdbx_description
1 polymer ?
#
loop_
_entity_poly.entity_id
_entity_poly.type
_entity_poly.pdbx_seq_one_letter_code
_entity_poly.pdbx_strand_id
1 'polypeptide(L)'
;MEAALGLMRRIPPKHSVTALSALVSLLPNHSSDLLSQVDQPLQVLCDSESGKEFILCEYNRDADSYRYYEGGISSVYLWEDNNEGFVACFLIKKDGARTAHGRRGYLQEGLWEAIHVIEVGPEDETTRYCLTSTVMLSLTTDKESSGTFNLSGSIRRQMTMDLPLADGHLCNMGKMIEEMEGKLRNSLDQVYFGKTKEMVCTLRPPSEVVMRLPNS
;
A
#
# COMPACT_ATOMS: atom_id res chain seq x y z
N MET A 1 -17.43 -6.32 -14.09
CA MET A 1 -16.19 -6.35 -13.30
C MET A 1 -15.21 -5.25 -13.73
N GLU A 2 -14.74 -5.25 -14.97
CA GLU A 2 -13.70 -4.31 -15.45
C GLU A 2 -14.04 -2.83 -15.22
N ALA A 3 -15.28 -2.41 -15.50
CA ALA A 3 -15.73 -1.05 -15.25
C ALA A 3 -15.70 -0.66 -13.77
N ALA A 4 -16.02 -1.59 -12.85
CA ALA A 4 -15.98 -1.35 -11.41
C ALA A 4 -14.53 -1.16 -10.92
N LEU A 5 -13.60 -2.00 -11.38
CA LEU A 5 -12.17 -1.84 -11.11
C LEU A 5 -11.59 -0.57 -11.76
N GLY A 6 -12.08 -0.21 -12.94
CA GLY A 6 -11.76 1.05 -13.60
C GLY A 6 -12.22 2.27 -12.81
N LEU A 7 -13.41 2.19 -12.20
CA LEU A 7 -13.93 3.24 -11.32
C LEU A 7 -13.10 3.36 -10.04
N MET A 8 -12.77 2.25 -9.38
CA MET A 8 -11.94 2.26 -8.16
C MET A 8 -10.56 2.87 -8.40
N ARG A 9 -9.98 2.72 -9.60
CA ARG A 9 -8.71 3.36 -9.99
C ARG A 9 -8.81 4.87 -10.23
N ARG A 10 -10.01 5.43 -10.37
CA ARG A 10 -10.26 6.85 -10.69
C ARG A 10 -10.85 7.63 -9.52
N ILE A 11 -11.46 6.94 -8.56
CA ILE A 11 -12.03 7.57 -7.37
C ILE A 11 -10.90 8.08 -6.46
N PRO A 12 -11.03 9.28 -5.89
CA PRO A 12 -10.07 9.78 -4.91
C PRO A 12 -9.91 8.76 -3.76
N PRO A 13 -8.68 8.41 -3.34
CA PRO A 13 -8.44 7.38 -2.34
C PRO A 13 -9.22 7.56 -1.03
N LYS A 14 -9.46 8.82 -0.63
CA LYS A 14 -10.26 9.16 0.56
C LYS A 14 -11.71 8.65 0.52
N HIS A 15 -12.24 8.40 -0.67
CA HIS A 15 -13.61 7.92 -0.89
C HIS A 15 -13.66 6.44 -1.33
N SER A 16 -12.52 5.75 -1.37
CA SER A 16 -12.44 4.38 -1.88
C SER A 16 -13.31 3.40 -1.08
N VAL A 17 -13.34 3.52 0.24
CA VAL A 17 -14.14 2.65 1.12
C VAL A 17 -15.64 2.81 0.87
N THR A 18 -16.12 4.06 0.82
CA THR A 18 -17.53 4.36 0.55
C THR A 18 -17.93 3.92 -0.86
N ALA A 19 -17.05 4.12 -1.84
CA ALA A 19 -17.28 3.69 -3.20
C ALA A 19 -17.35 2.16 -3.32
N LEU A 20 -16.45 1.44 -2.65
CA LEU A 20 -16.46 -0.02 -2.66
C LEU A 20 -17.73 -0.57 -2.00
N SER A 21 -18.15 0.02 -0.87
CA SER A 21 -19.40 -0.35 -0.19
C SER A 21 -20.64 -0.16 -1.10
N ALA A 22 -20.68 0.97 -1.83
CA ALA A 22 -21.74 1.20 -2.81
C ALA A 22 -21.69 0.18 -3.97
N LEU A 23 -20.50 -0.13 -4.48
CA LEU A 23 -20.33 -1.13 -5.55
C LEU A 23 -20.74 -2.53 -5.11
N VAL A 24 -20.37 -2.95 -3.89
CA VAL A 24 -20.80 -4.24 -3.31
C VAL A 24 -22.32 -4.30 -3.17
N SER A 25 -22.94 -3.19 -2.76
CA SER A 25 -24.41 -3.09 -2.66
C SER A 25 -25.11 -3.15 -4.02
N LEU A 26 -24.48 -2.59 -5.06
CA LEU A 26 -24.99 -2.59 -6.43
C LEU A 26 -24.75 -3.92 -7.17
N LEU A 27 -23.65 -4.61 -6.86
CA LEU A 27 -23.19 -5.83 -7.53
C LEU A 27 -22.96 -6.95 -6.49
N PRO A 28 -24.00 -7.41 -5.77
CA PRO A 28 -23.85 -8.36 -4.68
C PRO A 28 -23.25 -9.70 -5.13
N ASN A 29 -23.53 -10.12 -6.37
CA ASN A 29 -23.01 -11.36 -6.96
C ASN A 29 -21.50 -11.30 -7.26
N HIS A 30 -20.85 -10.14 -7.10
CA HIS A 30 -19.44 -9.93 -7.39
C HIS A 30 -18.70 -9.36 -6.16
N SER A 31 -19.34 -9.44 -4.98
CA SER A 31 -18.80 -8.84 -3.76
C SER A 31 -17.44 -9.43 -3.39
N SER A 32 -17.29 -10.76 -3.40
CA SER A 32 -16.02 -11.44 -3.11
C SER A 32 -14.90 -10.99 -4.04
N ASP A 33 -15.18 -10.90 -5.34
CA ASP A 33 -14.19 -10.57 -6.36
C ASP A 33 -13.77 -9.11 -6.28
N LEU A 34 -14.71 -8.21 -5.98
CA LEU A 34 -14.42 -6.80 -5.78
C LEU A 34 -13.59 -6.55 -4.53
N LEU A 35 -13.98 -7.21 -3.44
CA LEU A 35 -13.34 -7.10 -2.15
C LEU A 35 -11.89 -7.64 -2.19
N SER A 36 -11.68 -8.80 -2.81
CA SER A 36 -10.34 -9.40 -2.98
C SER A 36 -9.41 -8.62 -3.93
N GLN A 37 -9.95 -7.92 -4.94
CA GLN A 37 -9.14 -7.21 -5.92
C GLN A 37 -8.83 -5.76 -5.54
N VAL A 38 -9.63 -5.15 -4.66
CA VAL A 38 -9.52 -3.74 -4.31
C VAL A 38 -8.96 -3.58 -2.90
N ASP A 39 -7.69 -3.17 -2.82
CA ASP A 39 -7.05 -2.87 -1.54
C ASP A 39 -7.75 -1.70 -0.85
N GLN A 40 -8.01 -1.87 0.44
CA GLN A 40 -8.57 -0.84 1.31
C GLN A 40 -7.52 -0.35 2.32
N PRO A 41 -7.64 0.90 2.81
CA PRO A 41 -6.84 1.38 3.93
C PRO A 41 -6.91 0.41 5.11
N LEU A 42 -5.75 0.15 5.71
CA LEU A 42 -5.57 -0.82 6.78
C LEU A 42 -6.18 -0.28 8.08
N GLN A 43 -7.06 -1.05 8.71
CA GLN A 43 -7.66 -0.70 9.99
C GLN A 43 -6.89 -1.37 11.12
N VAL A 44 -6.78 -0.68 12.26
CA VAL A 44 -6.07 -1.17 13.45
C VAL A 44 -7.08 -1.53 14.51
N LEU A 45 -6.98 -2.73 15.06
CA LEU A 45 -7.69 -3.14 16.26
C LEU A 45 -6.71 -3.48 17.38
N CYS A 46 -7.23 -3.62 18.60
CA CYS A 46 -6.48 -4.05 19.76
C CYS A 46 -7.03 -5.39 20.23
N ASP A 47 -6.14 -6.35 20.45
CA ASP A 47 -6.49 -7.60 21.10
C ASP A 47 -6.77 -7.36 22.58
N SER A 48 -7.97 -7.77 23.02
CA SER A 48 -8.41 -7.65 24.41
C SER A 48 -7.59 -8.51 25.39
N GLU A 49 -7.00 -9.61 24.94
CA GLU A 49 -6.23 -10.51 25.81
C GLU A 49 -4.77 -10.07 25.97
N SER A 50 -4.09 -9.79 24.86
CA SER A 50 -2.67 -9.37 24.89
C SER A 50 -2.45 -7.86 24.99
N GLY A 51 -3.48 -7.06 24.75
CA GLY A 51 -3.39 -5.59 24.70
C GLY A 51 -2.59 -5.06 23.51
N LYS A 52 -2.33 -5.90 22.49
CA LYS A 52 -1.52 -5.55 21.32
C LYS A 52 -2.38 -5.13 20.14
N GLU A 53 -1.86 -4.15 19.40
CA GLU A 53 -2.49 -3.71 18.15
C GLU A 53 -2.20 -4.68 16.99
N PHE A 54 -3.19 -4.90 16.11
CA PHE A 54 -3.08 -5.71 14.90
C PHE A 54 -3.86 -5.07 13.74
N ILE A 55 -3.54 -5.46 12.51
CA ILE A 55 -4.14 -4.90 11.30
C ILE A 55 -5.26 -5.80 10.76
N LEU A 56 -6.45 -5.24 10.56
CA LEU A 56 -7.54 -5.87 9.82
C LEU A 56 -7.29 -5.83 8.31
N CYS A 57 -7.47 -6.97 7.66
CA CYS A 57 -7.61 -7.10 6.23
C CYS A 57 -8.66 -8.18 5.92
N GLU A 58 -8.90 -8.48 4.65
CA GLU A 58 -9.87 -9.54 4.32
C GLU A 58 -9.38 -10.94 4.69
N TYR A 59 -8.05 -11.11 4.73
CA TYR A 59 -7.39 -12.40 4.93
C TYR A 59 -7.34 -12.84 6.41
N ASN A 60 -7.75 -11.99 7.36
CA ASN A 60 -7.82 -12.32 8.80
C ASN A 60 -9.23 -12.26 9.38
N ARG A 61 -10.27 -12.46 8.55
CA ARG A 61 -11.67 -12.48 9.03
C ARG A 61 -11.95 -13.61 10.05
N ASP A 62 -11.07 -14.62 10.16
CA ASP A 62 -11.27 -15.80 11.03
C ASP A 62 -10.05 -16.32 11.83
N ALA A 63 -8.89 -15.65 11.87
CA ALA A 63 -7.80 -16.11 12.76
C ALA A 63 -6.70 -15.06 13.05
N ASP A 64 -6.20 -15.10 14.30
CA ASP A 64 -5.21 -14.20 14.90
C ASP A 64 -3.75 -14.55 14.59
N SER A 65 -2.92 -13.55 14.29
CA SER A 65 -1.45 -13.62 14.44
C SER A 65 -0.76 -12.24 14.43
N TYR A 66 0.34 -12.13 15.19
CA TYR A 66 1.04 -10.90 15.61
C TYR A 66 2.52 -10.88 15.21
N ARG A 67 3.12 -9.67 14.98
CA ARG A 67 4.39 -9.21 15.60
C ARG A 67 4.87 -7.80 15.18
N TYR A 68 5.73 -7.25 16.05
CA TYR A 68 6.24 -5.88 16.28
C TYR A 68 7.40 -5.40 15.38
N TYR A 69 7.47 -4.08 15.14
CA TYR A 69 8.70 -3.30 14.87
C TYR A 69 8.68 -1.97 15.65
N GLU A 70 9.85 -1.34 15.87
CA GLU A 70 10.00 -0.04 16.55
C GLU A 70 9.34 1.10 15.74
N GLY A 71 8.05 1.31 15.98
CA GLY A 71 7.25 2.38 15.38
C GLY A 71 6.50 1.93 14.12
N GLY A 72 5.17 2.00 14.17
CA GLY A 72 4.28 1.39 13.18
C GLY A 72 3.75 0.03 13.65
N ILE A 73 2.77 -0.51 12.94
CA ILE A 73 2.09 -1.77 13.25
C ILE A 73 2.33 -2.71 12.07
N SER A 74 2.64 -3.96 12.36
CA SER A 74 2.76 -5.01 11.36
C SER A 74 1.97 -6.24 11.77
N SER A 75 1.45 -6.97 10.78
CA SER A 75 0.71 -8.22 10.99
C SER A 75 0.99 -9.15 9.82
N VAL A 76 1.04 -10.46 10.10
CA VAL A 76 1.31 -11.48 9.09
C VAL A 76 0.28 -12.59 9.23
N TYR A 77 -0.38 -12.92 8.13
CA TYR A 77 -1.40 -13.95 8.06
C TYR A 77 -0.99 -15.01 7.05
N LEU A 78 -1.15 -16.28 7.41
CA LEU A 78 -0.82 -17.41 6.54
C LEU A 78 -2.04 -18.30 6.41
N TRP A 79 -2.25 -18.86 5.23
CA TRP A 79 -3.26 -19.88 4.98
C TRP A 79 -2.75 -20.89 3.95
N GLU A 80 -3.26 -22.11 4.05
CA GLU A 80 -2.93 -23.18 3.11
C GLU A 80 -3.57 -22.90 1.74
N ASP A 81 -2.83 -23.20 0.67
CA ASP A 81 -3.38 -23.25 -0.67
C ASP A 81 -3.67 -24.70 -1.05
N ASN A 82 -4.68 -24.92 -1.90
CA ASN A 82 -5.13 -26.26 -2.29
C ASN A 82 -4.08 -27.05 -3.12
N ASN A 83 -2.97 -26.42 -3.51
CA ASN A 83 -1.92 -26.97 -4.37
C ASN A 83 -0.63 -27.33 -3.61
N GLU A 84 -0.72 -27.82 -2.38
CA GLU A 84 0.43 -28.21 -1.54
C GLU A 84 1.41 -27.05 -1.23
N GLY A 85 0.93 -25.82 -1.39
CA GLY A 85 1.64 -24.59 -1.06
C GLY A 85 0.92 -23.80 0.04
N PHE A 86 1.36 -22.58 0.28
CA PHE A 86 0.68 -21.67 1.20
C PHE A 86 0.76 -20.23 0.69
N VAL A 87 -0.11 -19.38 1.20
CA VAL A 87 -0.07 -17.95 0.93
C VAL A 87 0.23 -17.22 2.23
N ALA A 88 1.09 -16.21 2.16
CA ALA A 88 1.42 -15.33 3.27
C ALA A 88 1.09 -13.88 2.92
N CYS A 89 0.37 -13.19 3.79
CA CYS A 89 0.01 -11.79 3.68
C CYS A 89 0.70 -10.99 4.77
N PHE A 90 1.64 -10.11 4.40
CA PHE A 90 2.34 -9.21 5.29
C PHE A 90 1.75 -7.81 5.16
N LEU A 91 1.35 -7.25 6.30
CA LEU A 91 0.74 -5.94 6.40
C LEU A 91 1.63 -5.04 7.23
N ILE A 92 1.84 -3.82 6.74
CA ILE A 92 2.60 -2.79 7.45
C ILE A 92 1.78 -1.50 7.41
N LYS A 93 1.51 -0.91 8.57
CA LYS A 93 0.91 0.42 8.68
C LYS A 93 1.81 1.30 9.52
N LYS A 94 2.23 2.43 8.97
CA LYS A 94 3.04 3.42 9.67
C LYS A 94 2.43 4.80 9.56
N ASP A 95 2.18 5.39 10.73
CA ASP A 95 1.84 6.80 10.85
C ASP A 95 3.11 7.64 11.06
N GLY A 96 3.52 8.31 9.98
CA GLY A 96 4.63 9.25 9.96
C GLY A 96 4.33 10.58 10.64
N ALA A 97 3.06 10.99 10.80
CA ALA A 97 2.72 12.23 11.49
C ALA A 97 3.04 12.16 12.99
N ARG A 98 2.93 10.97 13.59
CA ARG A 98 3.21 10.73 15.03
C ARG A 98 4.68 10.47 15.36
N THR A 99 5.46 10.02 14.39
CA THR A 99 6.83 9.49 14.62
C THR A 99 7.92 10.25 13.87
N ALA A 100 7.60 10.97 12.80
CA ALA A 100 8.55 11.88 12.22
C ALA A 100 8.68 13.07 13.14
N HIS A 101 9.92 13.44 13.48
CA HIS A 101 10.22 14.83 13.79
C HIS A 101 9.49 15.71 12.78
N GLY A 102 8.44 16.39 13.23
CA GLY A 102 7.73 17.42 12.49
C GLY A 102 8.69 18.56 12.19
N ARG A 103 9.67 18.35 11.32
CA ARG A 103 10.69 19.33 10.92
C ARG A 103 10.06 20.56 10.24
N ARG A 104 8.73 20.62 10.13
CA ARG A 104 7.99 21.77 9.63
C ARG A 104 6.64 22.05 10.33
N GLY A 105 6.13 21.21 11.24
CA GLY A 105 4.83 21.45 11.90
C GLY A 105 3.56 21.47 11.02
N TYR A 106 3.70 21.37 9.70
CA TYR A 106 2.58 21.48 8.74
C TYR A 106 2.02 20.13 8.28
N LEU A 107 2.66 19.00 8.62
CA LEU A 107 2.20 17.66 8.21
C LEU A 107 1.08 17.22 9.16
N GLN A 108 -0.15 17.21 8.66
CA GLN A 108 -1.33 16.78 9.41
C GLN A 108 -1.55 15.26 9.30
N GLU A 109 -1.20 14.67 8.16
CA GLU A 109 -1.36 13.25 7.89
C GLU A 109 -0.17 12.74 7.06
N GLY A 110 0.42 11.63 7.47
CA GLY A 110 1.52 10.97 6.76
C GLY A 110 1.45 9.46 6.89
N LEU A 111 0.47 8.85 6.25
CA LEU A 111 0.18 7.43 6.37
C LEU A 111 0.88 6.63 5.26
N TRP A 112 1.62 5.61 5.68
CA TRP A 112 2.19 4.58 4.82
C TRP A 112 1.53 3.25 5.13
N GLU A 113 0.99 2.58 4.13
CA GLU A 113 0.32 1.28 4.26
C GLU A 113 0.84 0.36 3.18
N ALA A 114 1.39 -0.79 3.55
CA ALA A 114 1.91 -1.79 2.62
C ALA A 114 1.21 -3.13 2.84
N ILE A 115 0.87 -3.77 1.73
CA ILE A 115 0.24 -5.09 1.65
C ILE A 115 1.10 -5.93 0.73
N HIS A 116 1.64 -7.03 1.24
CA HIS A 116 2.46 -7.98 0.49
C HIS A 116 1.81 -9.35 0.55
N VAL A 117 1.24 -9.82 -0.56
CA VAL A 117 0.70 -11.18 -0.68
C VAL A 117 1.71 -12.02 -1.45
N ILE A 118 2.19 -13.09 -0.82
CA ILE A 118 3.13 -14.03 -1.41
C ILE A 118 2.46 -15.38 -1.53
N GLU A 119 2.28 -15.85 -2.76
CA GLU A 119 1.93 -17.24 -3.04
C GLU A 119 3.23 -18.05 -3.09
N VAL A 120 3.31 -19.06 -2.23
CA VAL A 120 4.44 -19.99 -2.13
C VAL A 120 4.01 -21.32 -2.73
N GLY A 121 4.70 -21.73 -3.79
CA GLY A 121 4.49 -23.03 -4.43
C GLY A 121 4.93 -24.21 -3.55
N PRO A 122 4.77 -25.44 -4.04
CA PRO A 122 5.14 -26.64 -3.30
C PRO A 122 6.63 -26.65 -2.92
N GLU A 123 6.93 -27.30 -1.79
CA GLU A 123 8.30 -27.50 -1.31
C GLU A 123 9.02 -28.54 -2.16
N ASP A 124 10.11 -28.11 -2.80
CA ASP A 124 11.04 -28.94 -3.58
C ASP A 124 12.47 -28.38 -3.37
N GLU A 125 13.48 -28.84 -4.13
CA GLU A 125 14.84 -28.27 -4.07
C GLU A 125 14.84 -26.75 -4.31
N THR A 126 13.96 -26.28 -5.19
CA THR A 126 13.69 -24.87 -5.45
C THR A 126 12.19 -24.60 -5.40
N THR A 127 11.78 -23.61 -4.62
CA THR A 127 10.36 -23.22 -4.51
C THR A 127 10.10 -21.94 -5.29
N ARG A 128 8.95 -21.89 -5.96
CA ARG A 128 8.46 -20.72 -6.67
C ARG A 128 7.70 -19.80 -5.72
N TYR A 129 8.05 -18.51 -5.74
CA TYR A 129 7.41 -17.47 -4.95
C TYR A 129 6.82 -16.42 -5.89
N CYS A 130 5.54 -16.07 -5.72
CA CYS A 130 4.87 -15.02 -6.46
C CYS A 130 4.42 -13.92 -5.48
N LEU A 131 5.15 -12.79 -5.46
CA LEU A 131 4.86 -11.65 -4.61
C LEU A 131 4.05 -10.60 -5.36
N THR A 132 2.88 -10.25 -4.84
CA THR A 132 2.12 -9.06 -5.21
C THR A 132 2.17 -8.06 -4.06
N SER A 133 2.73 -6.88 -4.31
CA SER A 133 2.84 -5.80 -3.32
C SER A 133 2.05 -4.58 -3.72
N THR A 134 1.24 -4.06 -2.82
CA THR A 134 0.61 -2.74 -2.91
C THR A 134 1.14 -1.85 -1.81
N VAL A 135 1.55 -0.63 -2.15
CA VAL A 135 1.79 0.43 -1.18
C VAL A 135 0.80 1.56 -1.43
N MET A 136 0.13 1.99 -0.36
CA MET A 136 -0.71 3.17 -0.29
C MET A 136 0.01 4.25 0.52
N LEU A 137 0.00 5.47 -0.01
CA LEU A 137 0.58 6.64 0.63
C LEU A 137 -0.49 7.71 0.71
N SER A 138 -0.68 8.31 1.88
CA SER A 138 -1.53 9.49 2.08
C SER A 138 -0.74 10.57 2.81
N LEU A 139 -0.68 11.75 2.21
CA LEU A 139 0.00 12.91 2.75
C LEU A 139 -0.94 14.10 2.73
N THR A 140 -1.20 14.67 3.90
CA THR A 140 -1.93 15.93 4.02
C THR A 140 -1.07 16.92 4.76
N THR A 141 -0.79 18.05 4.12
CA THR A 141 -0.12 19.19 4.75
C THR A 141 -1.06 20.37 4.79
N ASP A 142 -1.03 21.13 5.89
CA ASP A 142 -1.75 22.38 6.00
C ASP A 142 -0.80 23.49 6.47
N LYS A 143 -0.70 24.53 5.65
CA LYS A 143 0.15 25.69 5.90
C LYS A 143 -0.55 26.93 5.40
N GLU A 144 -0.64 27.96 6.25
CA GLU A 144 -1.33 29.22 5.95
C GLU A 144 -0.96 29.83 4.59
N SER A 145 0.33 29.80 4.22
CA SER A 145 0.80 30.41 2.97
C SER A 145 0.43 29.64 1.69
N SER A 146 0.23 28.32 1.78
CA SER A 146 -0.01 27.45 0.61
C SER A 146 -1.37 26.77 0.63
N GLY A 147 -2.14 26.97 1.69
CA GLY A 147 -3.37 26.25 1.97
C GLY A 147 -3.14 24.77 2.27
N THR A 148 -4.23 24.03 2.30
CA THR A 148 -4.24 22.58 2.47
C THR A 148 -3.86 21.89 1.16
N PHE A 149 -2.86 21.03 1.23
CA PHE A 149 -2.41 20.19 0.12
C PHE A 149 -2.56 18.72 0.54
N ASN A 150 -3.29 17.95 -0.27
CA ASN A 150 -3.47 16.53 -0.08
C ASN A 150 -2.90 15.78 -1.30
N LEU A 151 -2.17 14.72 -1.02
CA LEU A 151 -1.59 13.84 -2.01
C LEU A 151 -1.71 12.40 -1.52
N SER A 152 -2.57 11.63 -2.17
CA SER A 152 -2.86 10.25 -1.79
C SER A 152 -2.98 9.35 -3.01
N GLY A 153 -2.72 8.06 -2.83
CA GLY A 153 -2.93 7.04 -3.85
C GLY A 153 -2.19 5.74 -3.53
N SER A 154 -2.09 4.87 -4.53
CA SER A 154 -1.48 3.55 -4.38
C SER A 154 -0.67 3.15 -5.60
N ILE A 155 0.31 2.27 -5.39
CA ILE A 155 1.07 1.60 -6.46
C ILE A 155 1.09 0.11 -6.14
N ARG A 156 0.70 -0.71 -7.11
CA ARG A 156 0.79 -2.17 -7.06
C ARG A 156 1.84 -2.68 -8.04
N ARG A 157 2.65 -3.65 -7.62
CA ARG A 157 3.61 -4.38 -8.47
C ARG A 157 3.65 -5.86 -8.10
N GLN A 158 4.09 -6.67 -9.06
CA GLN A 158 4.23 -8.10 -8.90
C GLN A 158 5.67 -8.51 -9.26
N MET A 159 6.18 -9.54 -8.60
CA MET A 159 7.43 -10.22 -8.96
C MET A 159 7.32 -11.71 -8.68
N THR A 160 8.07 -12.50 -9.44
CA THR A 160 8.16 -13.95 -9.25
C THR A 160 9.63 -14.35 -9.18
N MET A 161 9.98 -15.23 -8.26
CA MET A 161 11.32 -15.77 -8.10
C MET A 161 11.26 -17.26 -7.77
N ASP A 162 12.20 -18.03 -8.31
CA ASP A 162 12.44 -19.41 -7.91
C ASP A 162 13.70 -19.42 -7.02
N LEU A 163 13.55 -19.82 -5.76
CA LEU A 163 14.61 -19.72 -4.75
C LEU A 163 14.82 -21.06 -4.05
N PRO A 164 16.08 -21.44 -3.74
CA PRO A 164 16.38 -22.63 -2.95
C PRO A 164 15.89 -22.47 -1.50
N LEU A 165 15.55 -23.59 -0.86
CA LEU A 165 15.05 -23.61 0.52
C LEU A 165 16.14 -23.58 1.60
N ALA A 166 17.42 -23.50 1.24
CA ALA A 166 18.53 -23.53 2.19
C ALA A 166 18.44 -22.47 3.31
N ASP A 167 17.93 -21.27 2.99
CA ASP A 167 17.77 -20.15 3.94
C ASP A 167 16.37 -20.12 4.61
N GLY A 168 15.45 -21.01 4.21
CA GLY A 168 14.06 -21.07 4.66
C GLY A 168 13.10 -20.05 4.01
N HIS A 169 11.81 -20.36 4.01
CA HIS A 169 10.77 -19.53 3.37
C HIS A 169 10.75 -18.09 3.87
N LEU A 170 10.86 -17.88 5.19
CA LEU A 170 10.77 -16.54 5.77
C LEU A 170 11.91 -15.62 5.30
N CYS A 171 13.12 -16.16 5.15
CA CYS A 171 14.27 -15.41 4.64
C CYS A 171 14.06 -15.04 3.17
N ASN A 172 13.61 -15.99 2.35
CA ASN A 172 13.31 -15.77 0.94
C ASN A 172 12.21 -14.71 0.75
N MET A 173 11.09 -14.85 1.48
CA MET A 173 10.00 -13.88 1.47
C MET A 173 10.44 -12.49 1.94
N GLY A 174 11.23 -12.42 3.02
CA GLY A 174 11.76 -11.16 3.54
C GLY A 174 12.62 -10.41 2.52
N LYS A 175 13.55 -11.11 1.85
CA LYS A 175 14.38 -10.54 0.78
C LYS A 175 13.53 -9.99 -0.38
N MET A 176 12.51 -10.74 -0.80
CA MET A 176 11.60 -10.30 -1.87
C MET A 176 10.80 -9.06 -1.48
N ILE A 177 10.27 -9.01 -0.24
CA ILE A 177 9.52 -7.85 0.28
C ILE A 177 10.43 -6.63 0.35
N GLU A 178 11.63 -6.77 0.91
CA GLU A 178 12.59 -5.66 1.02
C GLU A 178 12.96 -5.07 -0.35
N GLU A 179 13.26 -5.94 -1.33
CA GLU A 179 13.56 -5.50 -2.70
C GLU A 179 12.36 -4.79 -3.34
N MET A 180 11.15 -5.32 -3.17
CA MET A 180 9.94 -4.75 -3.74
C MET A 180 9.55 -3.41 -3.09
N GLU A 181 9.63 -3.31 -1.76
CA GLU A 181 9.41 -2.04 -1.05
C GLU A 181 10.41 -0.98 -1.49
N GLY A 182 11.69 -1.33 -1.67
CA GLY A 182 12.69 -0.42 -2.22
C GLY A 182 12.31 0.14 -3.59
N LYS A 183 11.83 -0.72 -4.50
CA LYS A 183 11.34 -0.32 -5.83
C LYS A 183 10.08 0.55 -5.76
N LEU A 184 9.13 0.19 -4.89
CA LEU A 184 7.87 0.92 -4.71
C LEU A 184 8.11 2.31 -4.10
N ARG A 185 8.99 2.41 -3.10
CA ARG A 185 9.40 3.69 -2.49
C ARG A 185 9.99 4.65 -3.52
N ASN A 186 10.91 4.17 -4.35
CA ASN A 186 11.51 4.98 -5.42
C ASN A 186 10.46 5.42 -6.45
N SER A 187 9.52 4.53 -6.79
CA SER A 187 8.43 4.84 -7.72
C SER A 187 7.48 5.90 -7.15
N LEU A 188 7.13 5.78 -5.87
CA LEU A 188 6.31 6.77 -5.17
C LEU A 188 6.99 8.13 -5.17
N ASP A 189 8.28 8.23 -4.82
CA ASP A 189 9.01 9.50 -4.82
C ASP A 189 8.95 10.21 -6.18
N GLN A 190 9.24 9.47 -7.26
CA GLN A 190 9.20 10.00 -8.62
C GLN A 190 7.80 10.46 -9.06
N VAL A 191 6.76 9.71 -8.73
CA VAL A 191 5.39 10.04 -9.14
C VAL A 191 4.83 11.17 -8.27
N TYR A 192 4.94 11.04 -6.95
CA TYR A 192 4.28 11.90 -5.97
C TYR A 192 4.95 13.26 -5.81
N PHE A 193 6.27 13.36 -5.93
CA PHE A 193 6.98 14.62 -5.75
C PHE A 193 7.62 15.14 -7.05
N GLY A 194 7.87 14.25 -8.01
CA GLY A 194 8.33 14.61 -9.34
C GLY A 194 7.18 14.98 -10.29
N LYS A 195 6.39 13.98 -10.69
CA LYS A 195 5.39 14.14 -11.77
C LYS A 195 4.22 15.04 -11.42
N THR A 196 3.68 14.97 -10.21
CA THR A 196 2.61 15.89 -9.77
C THR A 196 3.08 17.34 -9.76
N LYS A 197 4.31 17.60 -9.29
CA LYS A 197 4.91 18.94 -9.30
C LYS A 197 5.11 19.44 -10.73
N GLU A 198 5.61 18.59 -11.61
CA GLU A 198 5.73 18.89 -13.05
C GLU A 198 4.38 19.32 -13.63
N MET A 199 3.31 18.55 -13.38
CA MET A 199 1.95 18.88 -13.86
C MET A 199 1.44 20.23 -13.34
N VAL A 200 1.61 20.52 -12.04
CA VAL A 200 1.23 21.82 -11.46
C VAL A 200 1.99 22.96 -12.13
N CYS A 201 3.30 22.78 -12.35
CA CYS A 201 4.13 23.78 -13.04
C CYS A 201 3.78 23.92 -14.53
N THR A 202 3.30 22.87 -15.21
CA THR A 202 2.82 22.97 -16.59
C THR A 202 1.51 23.75 -16.68
N LEU A 203 0.58 23.53 -15.74
CA LEU A 203 -0.70 24.26 -15.71
C LEU A 203 -0.52 25.74 -15.38
N ARG A 204 0.45 26.06 -14.51
CA ARG A 204 0.80 27.43 -14.16
C ARG A 204 2.33 27.56 -14.05
N PRO A 205 3.01 27.92 -15.14
CA PRO A 205 4.45 28.11 -15.14
C PRO A 205 4.86 29.17 -14.11
N PRO A 206 5.95 28.96 -13.35
CA PRO A 206 6.51 29.99 -12.49
C PRO A 206 6.92 31.20 -13.33
N SER A 207 6.74 32.42 -12.79
CA SER A 207 7.08 33.67 -13.47
C SER A 207 8.54 33.72 -13.96
N GLU A 208 9.45 33.04 -13.27
CA GLU A 208 10.87 32.92 -13.63
C GLU A 208 11.13 32.11 -14.91
N VAL A 209 10.22 31.20 -15.28
CA VAL A 209 10.33 30.37 -16.50
C VAL A 209 9.84 31.14 -17.73
N VAL A 210 8.82 31.99 -17.57
CA VAL A 210 8.26 32.83 -18.65
C VAL A 210 9.27 33.87 -19.14
N MET A 211 10.15 34.37 -18.26
CA MET A 211 11.21 35.33 -18.59
C MET A 211 12.33 34.79 -19.50
N ARG A 212 12.42 33.46 -19.71
CA ARG A 212 13.48 32.82 -20.51
C ARG A 212 13.05 32.42 -21.92
N LEU A 213 11.80 32.68 -22.31
CA LEU A 213 11.40 32.53 -23.71
C LEU A 213 11.94 33.73 -24.49
N PRO A 214 12.87 33.54 -25.44
CA PRO A 214 13.26 34.63 -26.32
C PRO A 214 12.03 34.99 -27.16
N ASN A 215 11.69 36.28 -27.18
CA ASN A 215 10.72 36.81 -28.14
C ASN A 215 11.15 36.35 -29.54
N SER A 216 10.23 35.69 -30.25
CA SER A 216 10.40 35.25 -31.65
C SER A 216 10.73 36.43 -32.57
#